data_AF-A0A0F2T3J7-F1
#
_entry.id   AF-A0A0F2T3J7-F1
#
_cell.length_a   1.000
_cell.length_b   1.000
_cell.length_c   1.000
_cell.angle_alpha   90.00
_cell.angle_beta   90.00
_cell.angle_gamma   90.00
#
_symmetry.space_group_name_H-M   'P 1'
#
loop_
_entity.id
_entity.type
_entity.pdbx_description
1 polymer ?
#
loop_
_entity_poly.entity_id
_entity_poly.type
_entity_poly.pdbx_seq_one_letter_code
_entity_poly.pdbx_strand_id
1 'polypeptide(L)'
;GILDLVLAAGRELGAGRVEELALVEPLVLEGPVRLQVVVGGVDNGRRPVSLYSRPEDAQDGWTLHASGELAEEKGESDGFDALRHWPVVGAQPVSLDGFYERFAARGLAYGPAFQGLTELFRDGSTAYGLVRLPEGLKADEFGVHPALLDAALHTLVAAQAQTGDSESVLLPFEWSGVELFAVGGTELRVRVDLSDGGTGDQLALWVTDAAGRPVLHAQGLQLREATAEQVRGAATVDHLYRVEFQELHRLQERTPLRALVLGGSGEIARALGAEHVPDLDALLAAGTEVPQLLAVDLTGWAGRSLDEALAEVLVPVQQLVAEAALESVELVFVTRGAVAGDPVQAALWGLLRTARTEYP
;
A
#
# COMPACT_ATOMS: atom_id res chain seq x y z
N GLY A 1 6.16 16.26 -8.51
CA GLY A 1 4.79 16.34 -9.05
C GLY A 1 3.77 16.38 -7.95
N ILE A 2 3.51 15.25 -7.30
CA ILE A 2 2.53 15.12 -6.21
C ILE A 2 2.72 16.16 -5.10
N LEU A 3 3.96 16.34 -4.62
CA LEU A 3 4.26 17.34 -3.59
C LEU A 3 3.86 18.77 -4.00
N ASP A 4 4.08 19.15 -5.26
CA ASP A 4 3.74 20.48 -5.78
C ASP A 4 2.20 20.68 -5.83
N LEU A 5 1.44 19.66 -6.24
CA LEU A 5 -0.02 19.70 -6.19
C LEU A 5 -0.56 19.88 -4.76
N VAL A 6 0.04 19.17 -3.80
CA VAL A 6 -0.34 19.26 -2.38
C VAL A 6 0.00 20.64 -1.80
N LEU A 7 1.21 21.16 -2.08
CA LEU A 7 1.62 22.51 -1.69
C LEU A 7 0.73 23.59 -2.31
N ALA A 8 0.36 23.45 -3.59
CA ALA A 8 -0.55 24.35 -4.27
C ALA A 8 -1.93 24.39 -3.59
N ALA A 9 -2.50 23.22 -3.27
CA ALA A 9 -3.76 23.13 -2.55
C ALA A 9 -3.69 23.72 -1.13
N GLY A 10 -2.58 23.50 -0.43
CA GLY A 10 -2.35 24.07 0.90
C GLY A 10 -2.29 25.60 0.90
N ARG A 11 -1.61 26.19 -0.08
CA ARG A 11 -1.49 27.66 -0.21
C ARG A 11 -2.83 28.35 -0.42
N GLU A 12 -3.73 27.78 -1.20
CA GLU A 12 -5.10 28.31 -1.38
C GLU A 12 -5.90 28.37 -0.05
N LEU A 13 -5.47 27.60 0.95
CA LEU A 13 -6.13 27.49 2.26
C LEU A 13 -5.33 28.14 3.40
N GLY A 14 -4.21 28.80 3.11
CA GLY A 14 -3.29 29.35 4.11
C GLY A 14 -2.56 28.28 4.93
N ALA A 15 -2.55 27.02 4.47
CA ALA A 15 -1.84 25.89 5.07
C ALA A 15 -0.67 25.48 4.17
N GLY A 16 0.28 26.39 3.96
CA GLY A 16 1.35 26.28 2.98
C GLY A 16 2.49 25.33 3.35
N ARG A 17 2.43 24.69 4.53
CA ARG A 17 3.44 23.71 4.97
C ARG A 17 2.86 22.31 4.93
N VAL A 18 3.59 21.38 4.31
CA VAL A 18 3.31 19.94 4.43
C VAL A 18 4.01 19.45 5.67
N GLU A 19 3.26 19.05 6.70
CA GLU A 19 3.91 18.43 7.85
C GLU A 19 4.34 17.00 7.55
N GLU A 20 3.48 16.23 6.92
CA GLU A 20 3.75 14.85 6.53
C GLU A 20 3.06 14.57 5.21
N LEU A 21 3.71 13.83 4.32
CA LEU A 21 3.11 13.33 3.08
C LEU A 21 3.73 12.00 2.69
N ALA A 22 2.96 10.93 2.85
CA ALA A 22 3.30 9.61 2.38
C ALA A 22 2.83 9.42 0.94
N LEU A 23 3.71 8.90 0.10
CA LEU A 23 3.40 8.43 -1.26
C LEU A 23 2.93 6.97 -1.16
N VAL A 24 1.67 6.74 -1.53
CA VAL A 24 0.97 5.47 -1.32
C VAL A 24 1.12 4.57 -2.54
N GLU A 25 0.65 5.03 -3.70
CA GLU A 25 0.75 4.30 -4.96
C GLU A 25 1.33 5.19 -6.08
N PRO A 26 2.17 4.64 -6.98
CA PRO A 26 2.64 5.36 -8.15
C PRO A 26 1.49 5.82 -9.07
N LEU A 27 1.64 7.00 -9.68
CA LEU A 27 0.75 7.45 -10.75
C LEU A 27 1.42 7.19 -12.11
N VAL A 28 1.02 6.10 -12.76
CA VAL A 28 1.49 5.77 -14.12
C VAL A 28 0.65 6.51 -15.16
N LEU A 29 1.31 7.21 -16.08
CA LEU A 29 0.65 8.02 -17.10
C LEU A 29 0.67 7.30 -18.46
N GLU A 30 -0.41 6.59 -18.78
CA GLU A 30 -0.62 5.96 -20.10
C GLU A 30 -1.55 6.79 -21.02
N GLY A 31 -2.16 7.84 -20.45
CA GLY A 31 -3.08 8.73 -21.12
C GLY A 31 -3.54 9.84 -20.17
N PRO A 32 -4.55 10.63 -20.56
CA PRO A 32 -5.13 11.65 -19.70
C PRO A 32 -5.72 11.05 -18.41
N VAL A 33 -5.48 11.72 -17.29
CA VAL A 33 -6.02 11.36 -15.97
C VAL A 33 -6.71 12.55 -15.34
N ARG A 34 -7.78 12.28 -14.59
CA ARG A 34 -8.38 13.24 -13.67
C ARG A 34 -7.63 13.16 -12.36
N LEU A 35 -7.28 14.31 -11.81
CA LEU A 35 -6.66 14.45 -10.50
C LEU A 35 -7.64 15.08 -9.53
N GLN A 36 -7.63 14.63 -8.28
CA GLN A 36 -8.40 15.23 -7.21
C GLN A 36 -7.53 15.35 -5.95
N VAL A 37 -7.34 16.58 -5.48
CA VAL A 37 -6.76 16.86 -4.16
C VAL A 37 -7.91 17.13 -3.19
N VAL A 38 -8.01 16.33 -2.15
CA VAL A 38 -9.01 16.47 -1.09
C VAL A 38 -8.31 17.02 0.14
N VAL A 39 -8.73 18.19 0.62
CA VAL A 39 -8.25 18.79 1.87
C VAL A 39 -9.41 18.84 2.86
N GLY A 40 -9.21 18.25 4.04
CA GLY A 40 -10.20 18.19 5.09
C GLY A 40 -10.31 19.45 5.94
N GLY A 41 -11.21 19.39 6.92
CA GLY A 41 -11.34 20.41 7.96
C GLY A 41 -10.08 20.50 8.83
N VAL A 42 -9.95 21.61 9.56
CA VAL A 42 -8.84 21.75 10.53
C VAL A 42 -9.13 20.88 11.75
N ASP A 43 -8.15 20.09 12.16
CA ASP A 43 -8.10 19.40 13.45
C ASP A 43 -6.73 19.67 14.10
N ASN A 44 -6.72 20.20 15.33
CA ASN A 44 -5.50 20.56 16.07
C ASN A 44 -4.46 21.37 15.27
N GLY A 45 -4.92 22.31 14.44
CA GLY A 45 -4.06 23.16 13.60
C GLY A 45 -3.50 22.47 12.35
N ARG A 46 -3.96 21.25 12.04
CA ARG A 46 -3.58 20.46 10.87
C ARG A 46 -4.79 20.20 9.98
N ARG A 47 -4.56 19.93 8.70
CA ARG A 47 -5.59 19.55 7.74
C ARG A 47 -5.17 18.26 7.03
N PRO A 48 -5.97 17.19 7.09
CA PRO A 48 -5.68 16.00 6.32
C PRO A 48 -5.77 16.34 4.83
N VAL A 49 -4.82 15.86 4.06
CA VAL A 49 -4.77 16.01 2.60
C VAL A 49 -4.61 14.64 1.95
N SER A 50 -5.26 14.44 0.81
CA SER A 50 -5.09 13.23 0.00
C SER A 50 -5.17 13.57 -1.48
N LEU A 51 -4.32 12.92 -2.29
CA LEU A 51 -4.31 13.04 -3.75
C LEU A 51 -4.79 11.73 -4.36
N TYR A 52 -5.82 11.83 -5.20
CA TYR A 52 -6.35 10.73 -5.97
C TYR A 52 -6.19 10.98 -7.46
N SER A 53 -6.12 9.90 -8.25
CA SER A 53 -6.29 9.97 -9.69
C SER A 53 -7.27 8.92 -10.21
N ARG A 54 -7.73 9.14 -11.44
CA ARG A 54 -8.50 8.16 -12.20
C ARG A 54 -8.29 8.41 -13.69
N PRO A 55 -8.25 7.37 -14.56
CA PRO A 55 -8.27 7.57 -16.01
C PRO A 55 -9.43 8.48 -16.43
N GLU A 56 -9.21 9.36 -17.42
CA GLU A 56 -10.19 10.39 -17.79
C GLU A 56 -11.57 9.82 -18.17
N ASP A 57 -11.58 8.66 -18.83
CA ASP A 57 -12.75 7.98 -19.37
C ASP A 57 -13.44 7.01 -18.38
N ALA A 58 -12.82 6.74 -17.22
CA ALA A 58 -13.39 5.83 -16.23
C ALA A 58 -14.50 6.51 -15.40
N GLN A 59 -15.56 5.76 -15.09
CA GLN A 59 -16.72 6.26 -14.34
C GLN A 59 -16.55 6.18 -12.82
N ASP A 60 -15.84 5.15 -12.33
CA ASP A 60 -15.53 4.88 -10.91
C ASP A 60 -14.08 4.38 -10.78
N GLY A 61 -13.59 4.19 -9.54
CA GLY A 61 -12.26 3.66 -9.27
C GLY A 61 -11.18 4.74 -9.15
N TRP A 62 -11.30 5.60 -8.13
CA TRP A 62 -10.22 6.52 -7.76
C TRP A 62 -9.10 5.76 -7.04
N THR A 63 -7.86 5.99 -7.46
CA THR A 63 -6.66 5.45 -6.82
C THR A 63 -6.04 6.51 -5.93
N LEU A 64 -5.70 6.15 -4.69
CA LEU A 64 -5.00 7.03 -3.74
C LEU A 64 -3.50 7.00 -4.01
N HIS A 65 -2.92 8.15 -4.33
CA HIS A 65 -1.48 8.27 -4.62
C HIS A 65 -0.68 8.87 -3.48
N ALA A 66 -1.29 9.73 -2.67
CA ALA A 66 -0.63 10.31 -1.52
C ALA A 66 -1.62 10.72 -0.43
N SER A 67 -1.19 10.63 0.83
CA SER A 67 -1.96 11.06 1.99
C SER A 67 -1.03 11.70 3.01
N GLY A 68 -1.53 12.67 3.77
CA GLY A 68 -0.71 13.43 4.69
C GLY A 68 -1.45 14.55 5.39
N GLU A 69 -0.70 15.48 5.95
CA GLU A 69 -1.20 16.58 6.77
C GLU A 69 -0.57 17.91 6.35
N LEU A 70 -1.41 18.93 6.19
CA LEU A 70 -1.00 20.32 5.96
C LEU A 70 -1.08 21.10 7.28
N ALA A 71 -0.22 22.10 7.42
CA ALA A 71 -0.17 23.02 8.55
C ALA A 71 0.10 24.45 8.09
N GLU A 72 -0.09 25.42 8.98
CA GLU A 72 0.36 26.79 8.74
C GLU A 72 1.89 26.86 8.57
N GLU A 73 2.34 27.81 7.76
CA GLU A 73 3.76 28.09 7.54
C GLU A 73 4.43 28.53 8.83
N LYS A 74 5.65 28.04 9.10
CA LYS A 74 6.42 28.49 10.26
C LYS A 74 7.21 29.75 9.95
N GLY A 75 7.58 29.96 8.69
CA GLY A 75 8.43 31.06 8.25
C GLY A 75 9.89 30.95 8.70
N GLU A 76 10.29 29.81 9.26
CA GLU A 76 11.67 29.56 9.70
C GLU A 76 12.52 29.12 8.50
N SER A 77 13.61 29.85 8.22
CA SER A 77 14.48 29.62 7.05
C SER A 77 15.95 29.52 7.45
N ASP A 78 16.24 28.65 8.41
CA ASP A 78 17.62 28.38 8.84
C ASP A 78 18.32 27.35 7.92
N GLY A 79 19.64 27.42 7.84
CA GLY A 79 20.46 26.42 7.14
C GLY A 79 20.76 26.68 5.65
N PHE A 80 20.30 27.79 5.07
CA PHE A 80 20.54 28.14 3.66
C PHE A 80 21.88 28.84 3.38
N ASP A 81 22.63 29.25 4.40
CA ASP A 81 23.82 30.10 4.22
C ASP A 81 24.91 29.48 3.34
N ALA A 82 25.04 28.15 3.37
CA ALA A 82 25.97 27.42 2.51
C ALA A 82 25.69 27.62 1.01
N LEU A 83 24.43 27.85 0.62
CA LEU A 83 24.00 27.98 -0.77
C LEU A 83 24.09 29.41 -1.33
N ARG A 84 24.41 30.40 -0.47
CA ARG A 84 24.58 31.80 -0.89
C ARG A 84 25.76 32.01 -1.83
N HIS A 85 26.82 31.21 -1.65
CA HIS A 85 28.02 31.25 -2.47
C HIS A 85 28.13 29.95 -3.26
N TRP A 86 28.35 30.07 -4.57
CA TRP A 86 28.47 28.92 -5.46
C TRP A 86 29.72 29.05 -6.34
N PRO A 87 30.54 27.99 -6.49
CA PRO A 87 30.47 26.70 -5.78
C PRO A 87 30.65 26.83 -4.26
N VAL A 88 30.13 25.86 -3.52
CA VAL A 88 30.25 25.84 -2.05
C VAL A 88 31.71 25.65 -1.64
N VAL A 89 32.22 26.56 -0.80
CA VAL A 89 33.63 26.54 -0.37
C VAL A 89 33.91 25.28 0.44
N GLY A 90 34.96 24.55 0.07
CA GLY A 90 35.39 23.31 0.76
C GLY A 90 34.79 22.03 0.16
N ALA A 91 33.68 22.14 -0.57
CA ALA A 91 33.08 20.99 -1.23
C ALA A 91 33.90 20.55 -2.46
N GLN A 92 34.09 19.25 -2.60
CA GLN A 92 34.83 18.63 -3.70
C GLN A 92 33.91 18.37 -4.89
N PRO A 93 34.32 18.67 -6.13
CA PRO A 93 33.51 18.38 -7.31
C PRO A 93 33.38 16.87 -7.55
N VAL A 94 32.20 16.45 -7.99
CA VAL A 94 31.89 15.07 -8.38
C VAL A 94 31.57 15.05 -9.87
N SER A 95 32.20 14.15 -10.63
CA SER A 95 31.95 14.06 -12.07
C SER A 95 30.53 13.57 -12.37
N LEU A 96 29.88 14.24 -13.31
CA LEU A 96 28.59 13.86 -13.89
C LEU A 96 28.74 13.03 -15.17
N ASP A 97 29.96 12.67 -15.57
CA ASP A 97 30.19 11.86 -16.77
C ASP A 97 29.47 10.50 -16.62
N GLY A 98 28.66 10.15 -17.60
CA GLY A 98 27.90 8.90 -17.59
C GLY A 98 26.78 8.84 -16.52
N PHE A 99 26.43 9.96 -15.87
CA PHE A 99 25.55 9.97 -14.71
C PHE A 99 24.16 9.42 -15.04
N TYR A 100 23.49 9.95 -16.06
CA TYR A 100 22.16 9.51 -16.44
C TYR A 100 22.17 8.16 -17.15
N GLU A 101 23.27 7.80 -17.84
CA GLU A 101 23.45 6.49 -18.44
C GLU A 101 23.50 5.38 -17.37
N ARG A 102 24.10 5.63 -16.20
CA ARG A 102 24.09 4.70 -15.07
C ARG A 102 22.68 4.47 -14.50
N PHE A 103 21.85 5.52 -14.43
CA PHE A 103 20.45 5.37 -14.04
C PHE A 103 19.66 4.57 -15.08
N ALA A 104 19.84 4.87 -16.37
CA ALA A 104 19.20 4.16 -17.45
C ALA A 104 19.58 2.66 -17.46
N ALA A 105 20.85 2.34 -17.20
CA ALA A 105 21.33 0.95 -17.09
C ALA A 105 20.66 0.17 -15.93
N ARG A 106 20.18 0.88 -14.89
CA ARG A 106 19.43 0.32 -13.75
C ARG A 106 17.91 0.33 -13.97
N GLY A 107 17.45 0.72 -15.16
CA GLY A 107 16.03 0.74 -15.52
C GLY A 107 15.29 2.05 -15.21
N LEU A 108 16.00 3.10 -14.77
CA LEU A 108 15.43 4.43 -14.54
C LEU A 108 15.91 5.40 -15.63
N ALA A 109 15.14 5.48 -16.72
CA ALA A 109 15.46 6.32 -17.86
C ALA A 109 14.84 7.72 -17.68
N TYR A 110 15.64 8.68 -17.20
CA TYR A 110 15.22 10.08 -17.16
C TYR A 110 15.20 10.68 -18.58
N GLY A 111 14.05 11.20 -18.99
CA GLY A 111 13.94 11.98 -20.23
C GLY A 111 14.60 13.37 -20.12
N PRO A 112 14.79 14.10 -21.23
CA PRO A 112 15.52 15.37 -21.26
C PRO A 112 15.01 16.42 -20.26
N ALA A 113 13.70 16.45 -20.00
CA ALA A 113 13.07 17.36 -19.04
C ALA A 113 13.57 17.17 -17.59
N PHE A 114 14.00 15.96 -17.23
CA PHE A 114 14.44 15.57 -15.89
C PHE A 114 15.98 15.51 -15.76
N GLN A 115 16.70 15.79 -16.85
CA GLN A 115 18.17 15.79 -16.85
C GLN A 115 18.74 17.18 -16.49
N GLY A 116 18.24 17.77 -15.41
CA GLY A 116 18.54 19.15 -15.02
C GLY A 116 19.79 19.36 -14.16
N LEU A 117 20.44 18.30 -13.65
CA LEU A 117 21.61 18.42 -12.76
C LEU A 117 22.86 18.80 -13.58
N THR A 118 23.42 19.97 -13.34
CA THR A 118 24.55 20.52 -14.12
C THR A 118 25.86 20.56 -13.36
N GLU A 119 25.83 20.70 -12.04
CA GLU A 119 27.02 20.64 -11.19
C GLU A 119 26.73 19.84 -9.92
N LEU A 120 27.71 19.08 -9.44
CA LEU A 120 27.59 18.24 -8.26
C LEU A 120 28.86 18.34 -7.43
N PHE A 121 28.69 18.61 -6.14
CA PHE A 121 29.77 18.72 -5.17
C PHE A 121 29.43 17.93 -3.91
N ARG A 122 30.46 17.66 -3.10
CA ARG A 122 30.33 16.90 -1.86
C ARG A 122 31.27 17.39 -0.78
N ASP A 123 30.79 17.38 0.46
CA ASP A 123 31.59 17.51 1.68
C ASP A 123 31.09 16.49 2.72
N GLY A 124 31.90 15.48 3.05
CA GLY A 124 31.47 14.43 3.98
C GLY A 124 30.17 13.73 3.55
N SER A 125 29.15 13.76 4.42
CA SER A 125 27.78 13.22 4.21
C SER A 125 26.81 14.25 3.61
N THR A 126 27.32 15.42 3.21
CA THR A 126 26.55 16.47 2.54
C THR A 126 26.89 16.51 1.06
N ALA A 127 25.86 16.61 0.22
CA ALA A 127 25.98 16.86 -1.21
C ALA A 127 25.36 18.21 -1.58
N TYR A 128 25.94 18.82 -2.62
CA TYR A 128 25.45 20.07 -3.18
C TYR A 128 25.25 19.92 -4.68
N GLY A 129 24.12 20.41 -5.20
CA GLY A 129 23.79 20.33 -6.63
C GLY A 129 23.40 21.68 -7.20
N LEU A 130 23.83 21.97 -8.43
CA LEU A 130 23.25 23.03 -9.26
C LEU A 130 22.33 22.37 -10.28
N VAL A 131 21.07 22.79 -10.30
CA VAL A 131 20.05 22.24 -11.18
C VAL A 131 19.45 23.34 -12.02
N ARG A 132 19.31 23.10 -13.32
CA ARG A 132 18.71 24.05 -14.26
C ARG A 132 17.53 23.40 -14.97
N LEU A 133 16.48 24.20 -15.16
CA LEU A 133 15.33 23.79 -15.94
C LEU A 133 15.74 23.77 -17.42
N PRO A 134 15.56 22.65 -18.14
CA PRO A 134 15.87 22.58 -19.56
C PRO A 134 15.10 23.62 -20.39
N GLU A 135 15.69 24.06 -21.50
CA GLU A 135 15.07 25.04 -22.40
C GLU A 135 13.69 24.56 -22.91
N GLY A 136 12.74 25.48 -23.00
CA GLY A 136 11.38 25.21 -23.49
C GLY A 136 10.35 24.84 -22.42
N LEU A 137 10.79 24.59 -21.18
CA LEU A 137 9.89 24.43 -20.04
C LEU A 137 9.67 25.76 -19.32
N LYS A 138 8.47 25.94 -18.77
CA LYS A 138 8.05 27.15 -18.06
C LYS A 138 7.98 26.90 -16.57
N ALA A 139 8.56 27.79 -15.77
CA ALA A 139 8.59 27.67 -14.31
C ALA A 139 7.52 28.50 -13.59
N ASP A 140 6.92 29.48 -14.27
CA ASP A 140 6.06 30.52 -13.69
C ASP A 140 4.69 30.03 -13.22
N GLU A 141 4.25 28.85 -13.68
CA GLU A 141 2.99 28.23 -13.30
C GLU A 141 3.11 27.28 -12.09
N PHE A 142 4.32 27.06 -11.57
CA PHE A 142 4.60 26.10 -10.50
C PHE A 142 5.12 26.78 -9.24
N GLY A 143 4.92 26.13 -8.09
CA GLY A 143 5.66 26.48 -6.88
C GLY A 143 7.15 26.21 -7.11
N VAL A 144 7.48 24.96 -7.34
CA VAL A 144 8.76 24.56 -7.95
C VAL A 144 8.44 23.61 -9.09
N HIS A 145 8.99 23.87 -10.28
CA HIS A 145 8.71 23.01 -11.43
C HIS A 145 9.01 21.54 -11.10
N PRO A 146 8.06 20.60 -11.27
CA PRO A 146 8.23 19.21 -10.84
C PRO A 146 9.50 18.52 -11.33
N ALA A 147 9.91 18.76 -12.58
CA ALA A 147 11.13 18.18 -13.14
C ALA A 147 12.41 18.81 -12.57
N LEU A 148 12.33 20.07 -12.12
CA LEU A 148 13.44 20.78 -11.49
C LEU A 148 13.65 20.28 -10.05
N LEU A 149 12.55 20.09 -9.31
CA LEU A 149 12.58 19.50 -7.98
C LEU A 149 13.04 18.04 -8.02
N ASP A 150 12.58 17.25 -8.98
CA ASP A 150 13.06 15.88 -9.16
C ASP A 150 14.56 15.83 -9.44
N ALA A 151 15.04 16.68 -10.36
CA ALA A 151 16.47 16.77 -10.65
C ALA A 151 17.31 17.27 -9.45
N ALA A 152 16.72 18.01 -8.50
CA ALA A 152 17.37 18.34 -7.23
C ALA A 152 17.65 17.10 -6.37
N LEU A 153 16.77 16.10 -6.41
CA LEU A 153 16.95 14.86 -5.65
C LEU A 153 18.08 13.99 -6.20
N HIS A 154 18.46 14.15 -7.47
CA HIS A 154 19.62 13.46 -8.04
C HIS A 154 20.95 13.84 -7.35
N THR A 155 20.99 14.99 -6.68
CA THR A 155 22.12 15.44 -5.86
C THR A 155 22.49 14.43 -4.77
N LEU A 156 21.51 13.67 -4.27
CA LEU A 156 21.67 12.67 -3.23
C LEU A 156 22.74 11.63 -3.55
N VAL A 157 22.90 11.27 -4.83
CA VAL A 157 23.85 10.24 -5.29
C VAL A 157 25.28 10.51 -4.82
N ALA A 158 25.69 11.78 -4.76
CA ALA A 158 27.02 12.13 -4.27
C ALA A 158 27.18 11.82 -2.77
N ALA A 159 26.15 12.07 -1.98
CA ALA A 159 26.16 11.82 -0.54
C ALA A 159 26.17 10.31 -0.23
N GLN A 160 25.43 9.51 -1.02
CA GLN A 160 25.32 8.05 -0.84
C GLN A 160 26.53 7.25 -1.35
N ALA A 161 27.43 7.83 -2.14
CA ALA A 161 28.64 7.13 -2.62
C ALA A 161 29.59 6.65 -1.49
N GLN A 162 29.30 6.92 -0.21
CA GLN A 162 30.01 6.36 0.95
C GLN A 162 29.46 5.03 1.46
N THR A 163 28.17 4.74 1.26
CA THR A 163 27.48 3.63 1.93
C THR A 163 27.63 2.29 1.22
N GLY A 164 28.32 2.26 0.07
CA GLY A 164 28.56 1.06 -0.73
C GLY A 164 27.46 0.84 -1.78
N ASP A 165 27.84 0.29 -2.93
CA ASP A 165 27.00 0.07 -4.11
C ASP A 165 25.67 -0.59 -3.76
N SER A 166 24.62 0.22 -3.64
CA SER A 166 23.27 -0.27 -3.83
C SER A 166 22.98 -0.26 -5.34
N GLU A 167 22.74 -1.45 -5.90
CA GLU A 167 22.20 -1.59 -7.25
C GLU A 167 20.73 -1.16 -7.35
N SER A 168 20.09 -0.83 -6.22
CA SER A 168 18.67 -0.47 -6.16
C SER A 168 18.45 1.01 -6.51
N VAL A 169 17.31 1.29 -7.14
CA VAL A 169 16.85 2.65 -7.39
C VAL A 169 16.08 3.12 -6.17
N LEU A 170 16.50 4.23 -5.57
CA LEU A 170 15.79 4.84 -4.45
C LEU A 170 14.78 5.88 -4.94
N LEU A 171 13.54 5.77 -4.49
CA LEU A 171 12.47 6.73 -4.77
C LEU A 171 12.00 7.41 -3.48
N PRO A 172 11.59 8.69 -3.54
CA PRO A 172 10.89 9.35 -2.45
C PRO A 172 9.69 8.52 -1.99
N PHE A 173 9.54 8.37 -0.68
CA PHE A 173 8.41 7.66 -0.09
C PHE A 173 7.62 8.54 0.86
N GLU A 174 8.30 9.28 1.73
CA GLU A 174 7.66 10.10 2.75
C GLU A 174 8.38 11.43 2.89
N TRP A 175 7.62 12.52 2.84
CA TRP A 175 8.12 13.87 3.07
C TRP A 175 7.67 14.36 4.44
N SER A 176 8.55 15.07 5.14
CA SER A 176 8.25 15.66 6.44
C SER A 176 8.70 17.11 6.48
N GLY A 177 7.82 17.98 6.96
CA GLY A 177 8.10 19.39 7.18
C GLY A 177 8.58 20.12 5.94
N VAL A 178 7.85 20.00 4.83
CA VAL A 178 8.14 20.72 3.59
C VAL A 178 7.50 22.09 3.61
N GLU A 179 8.31 23.12 3.40
CA GLU A 179 7.86 24.51 3.31
C GLU A 179 8.42 25.17 2.05
N LEU A 180 7.54 25.92 1.36
CA LEU A 180 7.86 26.62 0.13
C LEU A 180 7.90 28.13 0.41
N PHE A 181 9.06 28.75 0.22
CA PHE A 181 9.31 30.16 0.53
C PHE A 181 9.18 31.08 -0.70
N ALA A 182 9.44 30.54 -1.88
CA ALA A 182 9.37 31.28 -3.13
C ALA A 182 8.85 30.38 -4.26
N VAL A 183 8.25 31.00 -5.27
CA VAL A 183 7.67 30.30 -6.42
C VAL A 183 8.42 30.61 -7.71
N GLY A 184 8.41 29.66 -8.63
CA GLY A 184 9.09 29.77 -9.90
C GLY A 184 10.61 29.72 -9.77
N GLY A 185 11.28 30.00 -10.88
CA GLY A 185 12.74 29.90 -10.99
C GLY A 185 13.17 28.74 -11.90
N THR A 186 14.22 29.00 -12.67
CA THR A 186 14.77 28.06 -13.66
C THR A 186 16.11 27.49 -13.22
N GLU A 187 16.62 27.89 -12.06
CA GLU A 187 17.87 27.41 -11.48
C GLU A 187 17.71 27.26 -9.97
N LEU A 188 18.10 26.10 -9.45
CA LEU A 188 18.14 25.79 -8.04
C LEU A 188 19.55 25.43 -7.61
N ARG A 189 19.96 25.92 -6.44
CA ARG A 189 21.10 25.40 -5.69
C ARG A 189 20.56 24.55 -4.55
N VAL A 190 21.11 23.37 -4.41
CA VAL A 190 20.57 22.32 -3.56
C VAL A 190 21.64 21.91 -2.57
N ARG A 191 21.23 21.72 -1.31
CA ARG A 191 22.00 21.03 -0.28
C ARG A 191 21.18 19.83 0.20
N VAL A 192 21.82 18.68 0.25
CA VAL A 192 21.27 17.45 0.81
C VAL A 192 22.20 16.99 1.92
N ASP A 193 21.68 16.89 3.13
CA ASP A 193 22.40 16.28 4.24
C ASP A 193 21.83 14.88 4.50
N LEU A 194 22.70 13.87 4.52
CA LEU A 194 22.35 12.53 4.99
C LEU A 194 22.63 12.42 6.49
N SER A 195 21.64 11.95 7.25
CA SER A 195 21.84 11.50 8.64
C SER A 195 21.52 10.02 8.79
N ASP A 196 22.36 9.32 9.56
CA ASP A 196 22.15 7.91 9.93
C ASP A 196 20.96 7.83 10.90
N GLY A 197 19.78 7.53 10.34
CA GLY A 197 18.51 7.58 11.05
C GLY A 197 18.09 6.26 11.69
N GLY A 198 18.99 5.30 11.93
CA GLY A 198 18.73 4.04 12.66
C GLY A 198 17.77 3.02 11.99
N THR A 199 16.72 3.47 11.31
CA THR A 199 15.72 2.66 10.58
C THR A 199 15.68 2.96 9.07
N GLY A 200 16.61 3.79 8.57
CA GLY A 200 16.76 4.14 7.16
C GLY A 200 17.52 5.45 6.97
N ASP A 201 17.93 5.74 5.74
CA ASP A 201 18.50 7.03 5.36
C ASP A 201 17.42 8.10 5.47
N GLN A 202 17.52 8.98 6.48
CA GLN A 202 16.72 10.21 6.53
C GLN A 202 17.58 11.35 6.01
N LEU A 203 17.06 12.07 5.01
CA LEU A 203 17.76 13.19 4.41
C LEU A 203 16.99 14.49 4.60
N ALA A 204 17.72 15.59 4.78
CA ALA A 204 17.17 16.94 4.81
C ALA A 204 17.58 17.69 3.55
N LEU A 205 16.68 18.54 3.03
CA LEU A 205 16.83 19.21 1.74
C LEU A 205 16.66 20.72 1.90
N TRP A 206 17.66 21.49 1.47
CA TRP A 206 17.57 22.94 1.34
C TRP A 206 17.75 23.32 -0.12
N VAL A 207 16.90 24.22 -0.58
CA VAL A 207 16.87 24.68 -1.97
C VAL A 207 16.83 26.20 -1.99
N THR A 208 17.77 26.82 -2.70
CA THR A 208 17.74 28.26 -3.01
C THR A 208 17.66 28.50 -4.51
N ASP A 209 17.32 29.73 -4.89
CA ASP A 209 17.51 30.19 -6.26
C ASP A 209 19.00 30.53 -6.55
N ALA A 210 19.26 31.01 -7.77
CA ALA A 210 20.57 31.49 -8.22
C ALA A 210 21.15 32.67 -7.41
N ALA A 211 20.31 33.42 -6.70
CA ALA A 211 20.73 34.51 -5.82
C ALA A 211 20.96 34.06 -4.37
N GLY A 212 20.75 32.78 -4.05
CA GLY A 212 20.85 32.24 -2.70
C GLY A 212 19.65 32.58 -1.81
N ARG A 213 18.50 32.96 -2.39
CA ARG A 213 17.25 33.18 -1.65
C ARG A 213 16.54 31.85 -1.42
N PRO A 214 16.01 31.57 -0.22
CA PRO A 214 15.27 30.34 0.07
C PRO A 214 14.12 30.11 -0.92
N VAL A 215 14.00 28.88 -1.42
CA VAL A 215 12.92 28.41 -2.29
C VAL A 215 12.13 27.32 -1.60
N LEU A 216 12.79 26.25 -1.15
CA LEU A 216 12.15 25.11 -0.50
C LEU A 216 13.05 24.54 0.60
N HIS A 217 12.43 24.11 1.69
CA HIS A 217 13.08 23.30 2.72
C HIS A 217 12.23 22.06 2.99
N ALA A 218 12.85 20.89 3.09
CA ALA A 218 12.23 19.70 3.64
C ALA A 218 13.05 19.24 4.84
N GLN A 219 12.42 19.19 6.01
CA GLN A 219 13.04 18.70 7.24
C GLN A 219 13.46 17.23 7.11
N GLY A 220 12.66 16.44 6.40
CA GLY A 220 12.93 15.02 6.18
C GLY A 220 12.38 14.55 4.85
N LEU A 221 13.13 13.68 4.19
CA LEU A 221 12.66 12.81 3.12
C LEU A 221 13.16 11.40 3.41
N GLN A 222 12.24 10.45 3.46
CA GLN A 222 12.55 9.03 3.50
C GLN A 222 12.50 8.46 2.09
N LEU A 223 13.46 7.60 1.78
CA LEU A 223 13.57 6.92 0.50
C LEU A 223 13.29 5.43 0.67
N ARG A 224 12.74 4.82 -0.37
CA ARG A 224 12.57 3.37 -0.44
C ARG A 224 13.23 2.83 -1.69
N GLU A 225 13.78 1.63 -1.56
CA GLU A 225 14.22 0.85 -2.71
C GLU A 225 12.99 0.48 -3.55
N ALA A 226 13.04 0.85 -4.82
CA ALA A 226 12.12 0.39 -5.83
C ALA A 226 12.86 -0.62 -6.72
N THR A 227 12.33 -1.83 -6.84
CA THR A 227 12.77 -2.72 -7.91
C THR A 227 12.21 -2.21 -9.22
N ALA A 228 12.96 -2.34 -10.32
CA ALA A 228 12.49 -1.92 -11.65
C ALA A 228 11.18 -2.61 -12.07
N GLU A 229 10.84 -3.74 -11.45
CA GLU A 229 9.57 -4.45 -11.59
C GLU A 229 8.42 -3.78 -10.82
N GLN A 230 8.66 -3.14 -9.67
CA GLN A 230 7.63 -2.37 -8.95
C GLN A 230 7.27 -1.07 -9.68
N VAL A 231 8.26 -0.43 -10.32
CA VAL A 231 8.04 0.76 -11.17
C VAL A 231 7.25 0.42 -12.43
N ARG A 232 7.46 -0.79 -13.00
CA ARG A 232 6.74 -1.26 -14.21
C ARG A 232 5.45 -2.02 -13.91
N GLY A 233 5.34 -2.67 -12.75
CA GLY A 233 4.27 -3.59 -12.37
C GLY A 233 3.11 -2.95 -11.61
N ALA A 234 3.24 -1.68 -11.21
CA ALA A 234 2.14 -0.90 -10.61
C ALA A 234 0.94 -0.69 -11.57
N ALA A 235 1.01 -1.17 -12.81
CA ALA A 235 -0.09 -1.13 -13.77
C ALA A 235 -1.24 -2.10 -13.44
N THR A 236 -1.06 -3.12 -12.60
CA THR A 236 -2.14 -4.07 -12.29
C THR A 236 -1.88 -4.85 -11.01
N VAL A 237 -2.33 -4.33 -9.85
CA VAL A 237 -2.66 -5.19 -8.72
C VAL A 237 -3.90 -4.64 -8.04
N ASP A 238 -5.05 -5.28 -8.25
CA ASP A 238 -6.23 -5.03 -7.44
C ASP A 238 -5.89 -5.41 -5.99
N HIS A 239 -5.65 -4.41 -5.14
CA HIS A 239 -5.19 -4.57 -3.76
C HIS A 239 -6.24 -5.15 -2.79
N LEU A 240 -7.30 -5.77 -3.31
CA LEU A 240 -8.27 -6.52 -2.51
C LEU A 240 -8.19 -8.00 -2.87
N TYR A 241 -7.76 -8.83 -1.91
CA TYR A 241 -7.93 -10.26 -2.01
C TYR A 241 -9.43 -10.57 -2.10
N ARG A 242 -9.87 -11.11 -3.24
CA ARG A 242 -11.21 -11.67 -3.41
C ARG A 242 -11.16 -13.18 -3.18
N VAL A 243 -12.14 -13.70 -2.43
CA VAL A 243 -12.38 -15.15 -2.39
C VAL A 243 -12.94 -15.58 -3.75
N GLU A 244 -12.12 -16.26 -4.54
CA GLU A 244 -12.53 -16.85 -5.81
C GLU A 244 -12.98 -18.31 -5.58
N PHE A 245 -14.24 -18.60 -5.89
CA PHE A 245 -14.76 -19.96 -5.86
C PHE A 245 -14.31 -20.67 -7.13
N GLN A 246 -13.39 -21.62 -6.99
CA GLN A 246 -13.01 -22.49 -8.09
C GLN A 246 -13.98 -23.67 -8.16
N GLU A 247 -14.45 -23.97 -9.38
CA GLU A 247 -15.22 -25.17 -9.63
C GLU A 247 -14.33 -26.39 -9.37
N LEU A 248 -14.69 -27.15 -8.33
CA LEU A 248 -14.03 -28.41 -8.02
C LEU A 248 -14.29 -29.37 -9.19
N HIS A 249 -13.24 -29.65 -9.96
CA HIS A 249 -13.28 -30.66 -11.00
C HIS A 249 -13.65 -31.99 -10.34
N ARG A 250 -14.63 -32.71 -10.90
CA ARG A 250 -14.98 -34.06 -10.42
C ARG A 250 -13.72 -34.91 -10.34
N LEU A 251 -13.28 -35.20 -9.12
CA LEU A 251 -12.27 -36.22 -8.88
C LEU A 251 -12.88 -37.56 -9.33
N GLN A 252 -12.08 -38.36 -10.03
CA GLN A 252 -12.46 -39.72 -10.43
C GLN A 252 -12.96 -40.48 -9.20
N GLU A 253 -14.02 -41.28 -9.38
CA GLU A 253 -14.68 -42.05 -8.33
C GLU A 253 -13.65 -42.74 -7.42
N ARG A 254 -13.58 -42.28 -6.17
CA ARG A 254 -12.89 -43.03 -5.12
C ARG A 254 -13.80 -44.15 -4.65
N THR A 255 -13.17 -45.20 -4.14
CA THR A 255 -13.81 -46.31 -3.43
C THR A 255 -14.94 -45.80 -2.51
N PRO A 256 -16.14 -46.41 -2.50
CA PRO A 256 -17.24 -45.93 -1.69
C PRO A 256 -16.82 -45.85 -0.22
N LEU A 257 -16.75 -44.62 0.30
CA LEU A 257 -16.59 -44.38 1.72
C LEU A 257 -17.91 -44.74 2.40
N ARG A 258 -17.85 -45.46 3.53
CA ARG A 258 -19.02 -45.62 4.37
C ARG A 258 -19.31 -44.27 5.04
N ALA A 259 -20.29 -43.57 4.47
CA ALA A 259 -20.77 -42.28 4.96
C ALA A 259 -22.10 -42.46 5.70
N LEU A 260 -22.27 -41.70 6.77
CA LEU A 260 -23.53 -41.55 7.49
C LEU A 260 -23.91 -40.07 7.52
N VAL A 261 -25.19 -39.77 7.41
CA VAL A 261 -25.71 -38.39 7.45
C VAL A 261 -26.53 -38.18 8.71
N LEU A 262 -26.10 -37.22 9.52
CA LEU A 262 -26.71 -36.81 10.78
C LEU A 262 -27.61 -35.59 10.57
N GLY A 263 -28.83 -35.64 11.11
CA GLY A 263 -29.75 -34.51 11.11
C GLY A 263 -30.40 -34.23 9.75
N GLY A 264 -31.04 -33.07 9.64
CA GLY A 264 -31.74 -32.65 8.43
C GLY A 264 -32.95 -33.50 8.06
N SER A 265 -33.49 -33.30 6.85
CA SER A 265 -34.67 -34.01 6.32
C SER A 265 -34.37 -35.38 5.70
N GLY A 266 -33.10 -35.80 5.71
CA GLY A 266 -32.62 -37.01 5.04
C GLY A 266 -32.47 -36.86 3.52
N GLU A 267 -32.66 -35.65 2.96
CA GLU A 267 -32.46 -35.39 1.53
C GLU A 267 -31.01 -35.62 1.09
N ILE A 268 -30.04 -35.16 1.89
CA ILE A 268 -28.61 -35.38 1.63
C ILE A 268 -28.26 -36.87 1.68
N ALA A 269 -28.76 -37.59 2.69
CA ALA A 269 -28.55 -39.03 2.83
C ALA A 269 -29.02 -39.79 1.57
N ARG A 270 -30.22 -39.45 1.08
CA ARG A 270 -30.79 -40.05 -0.13
C ARG A 270 -29.97 -39.71 -1.38
N ALA A 271 -29.48 -38.49 -1.49
CA ALA A 271 -28.64 -38.07 -2.62
C ALA A 271 -27.28 -38.80 -2.64
N LEU A 272 -26.73 -39.10 -1.46
CA LEU A 272 -25.46 -39.81 -1.31
C LEU A 272 -25.59 -41.34 -1.27
N GLY A 273 -26.82 -41.88 -1.18
CA GLY A 273 -27.03 -43.30 -0.92
C GLY A 273 -26.50 -43.76 0.45
N ALA A 274 -26.43 -42.83 1.41
CA ALA A 274 -25.90 -43.01 2.75
C ALA A 274 -27.02 -43.30 3.77
N GLU A 275 -26.64 -43.86 4.92
CA GLU A 275 -27.55 -44.05 6.06
C GLU A 275 -27.90 -42.70 6.70
N HIS A 276 -29.16 -42.53 7.11
CA HIS A 276 -29.65 -41.31 7.77
C HIS A 276 -29.91 -41.59 9.25
N VAL A 277 -29.40 -40.73 10.12
CA VAL A 277 -29.65 -40.76 11.55
C VAL A 277 -30.17 -39.39 12.00
N PRO A 278 -31.26 -39.33 12.79
CA PRO A 278 -31.93 -38.07 13.09
C PRO A 278 -31.12 -37.15 14.03
N ASP A 279 -30.40 -37.71 14.99
CA ASP A 279 -29.66 -36.97 16.01
C ASP A 279 -28.51 -37.82 16.61
N LEU A 280 -27.68 -37.18 17.43
CA LEU A 280 -26.50 -37.80 18.02
C LEU A 280 -26.87 -38.94 18.98
N ASP A 281 -27.97 -38.81 19.71
CA ASP A 281 -28.42 -39.85 20.65
C ASP A 281 -28.78 -41.15 19.90
N ALA A 282 -29.47 -41.02 18.77
CA ALA A 282 -29.77 -42.15 17.88
C ALA A 282 -28.50 -42.79 17.29
N LEU A 283 -27.48 -41.97 16.96
CA LEU A 283 -26.20 -42.46 16.47
C LEU A 283 -25.46 -43.31 17.53
N LEU A 284 -25.43 -42.82 18.76
CA LEU A 284 -24.76 -43.51 19.87
C LEU A 284 -25.53 -44.76 20.32
N ALA A 285 -26.86 -44.73 20.31
CA ALA A 285 -27.70 -45.86 20.69
C ALA A 285 -27.69 -47.01 19.66
N ALA A 286 -27.49 -46.71 18.37
CA ALA A 286 -27.49 -47.70 17.30
C ALA A 286 -26.30 -48.67 17.38
N GLY A 287 -25.24 -48.34 18.13
CA GLY A 287 -24.02 -49.16 18.21
C GLY A 287 -23.40 -49.39 16.83
N THR A 288 -23.66 -48.50 15.87
CA THR A 288 -23.21 -48.59 14.49
C THR A 288 -21.69 -48.63 14.45
N GLU A 289 -21.13 -49.54 13.64
CA GLU A 289 -19.70 -49.51 13.30
C GLU A 289 -19.31 -48.11 12.79
N VAL A 290 -18.21 -47.59 13.34
CA VAL A 290 -17.72 -46.22 13.14
C VAL A 290 -17.60 -45.92 11.63
N PRO A 291 -18.33 -44.92 11.09
CA PRO A 291 -18.22 -44.56 9.68
C PRO A 291 -16.87 -43.91 9.40
N GLN A 292 -16.41 -43.94 8.15
CA GLN A 292 -15.21 -43.20 7.77
C GLN A 292 -15.50 -41.70 7.65
N LEU A 293 -16.75 -41.35 7.35
CA LEU A 293 -17.22 -40.00 7.17
C LEU A 293 -18.60 -39.82 7.82
N LEU A 294 -18.74 -38.78 8.64
CA LEU A 294 -20.01 -38.36 9.22
C LEU A 294 -20.36 -36.98 8.69
N ALA A 295 -21.37 -36.92 7.82
CA ALA A 295 -21.87 -35.66 7.30
C ALA A 295 -22.99 -35.12 8.19
N VAL A 296 -22.86 -33.89 8.69
CA VAL A 296 -23.87 -33.22 9.51
C VAL A 296 -24.66 -32.24 8.64
N ASP A 297 -25.96 -32.49 8.45
CA ASP A 297 -26.83 -31.66 7.63
C ASP A 297 -27.34 -30.46 8.42
N LEU A 298 -26.78 -29.29 8.10
CA LEU A 298 -27.19 -28.00 8.66
C LEU A 298 -28.04 -27.18 7.67
N THR A 299 -28.44 -27.73 6.53
CA THR A 299 -29.12 -26.96 5.48
C THR A 299 -30.52 -26.49 5.88
N GLY A 300 -31.18 -27.22 6.81
CA GLY A 300 -32.51 -26.90 7.33
C GLY A 300 -32.58 -25.73 8.33
N TRP A 301 -31.45 -25.12 8.66
CA TRP A 301 -31.37 -23.99 9.60
C TRP A 301 -31.53 -22.63 8.92
N ALA A 302 -31.58 -22.58 7.58
CA ALA A 302 -31.80 -21.34 6.85
C ALA A 302 -33.13 -20.67 7.24
N GLY A 303 -33.14 -19.35 7.38
CA GLY A 303 -34.31 -18.55 7.75
C GLY A 303 -34.79 -18.68 9.20
N ARG A 304 -34.06 -19.37 10.08
CA ARG A 304 -34.34 -19.42 11.53
C ARG A 304 -33.83 -18.16 12.25
N SER A 305 -34.10 -18.06 13.54
CA SER A 305 -33.46 -17.04 14.39
C SER A 305 -31.96 -17.35 14.54
N LEU A 306 -31.12 -16.32 14.41
CA LEU A 306 -29.67 -16.45 14.48
C LEU A 306 -29.20 -17.00 15.83
N ASP A 307 -29.68 -16.42 16.92
CA ASP A 307 -29.25 -16.77 18.27
C ASP A 307 -29.68 -18.20 18.65
N GLU A 308 -30.90 -18.59 18.26
CA GLU A 308 -31.42 -19.94 18.49
C GLU A 308 -30.64 -20.97 17.67
N ALA A 309 -30.38 -20.68 16.39
CA ALA A 309 -29.61 -21.58 15.53
C ALA A 309 -28.18 -21.78 16.01
N LEU A 310 -27.50 -20.71 16.44
CA LEU A 310 -26.14 -20.83 17.00
C LEU A 310 -26.13 -21.63 18.30
N ALA A 311 -27.07 -21.37 19.21
CA ALA A 311 -27.16 -22.09 20.48
C ALA A 311 -27.50 -23.58 20.28
N GLU A 312 -28.45 -23.89 19.40
CA GLU A 312 -28.91 -25.26 19.15
C GLU A 312 -27.90 -26.09 18.33
N VAL A 313 -27.10 -25.47 17.46
CA VAL A 313 -26.05 -26.18 16.70
C VAL A 313 -24.75 -26.31 17.50
N LEU A 314 -24.41 -25.35 18.37
CA LEU A 314 -23.19 -25.39 19.16
C LEU A 314 -23.12 -26.65 20.05
N VAL A 315 -24.24 -27.02 20.70
CA VAL A 315 -24.27 -28.15 21.63
C VAL A 315 -23.94 -29.49 20.94
N PRO A 316 -24.61 -29.87 19.83
CA PRO A 316 -24.24 -31.07 19.07
C PRO A 316 -22.82 -31.02 18.52
N VAL A 317 -22.32 -29.86 18.06
CA VAL A 317 -20.94 -29.74 17.56
C VAL A 317 -19.94 -30.03 18.68
N GLN A 318 -20.15 -29.46 19.87
CA GLN A 318 -19.29 -29.73 21.03
C GLN A 318 -19.32 -31.20 21.45
N GLN A 319 -20.51 -31.83 21.43
CA GLN A 319 -20.64 -33.26 21.75
C GLN A 319 -19.96 -34.15 20.72
N LEU A 320 -20.14 -33.87 19.43
CA LEU A 320 -19.50 -34.61 18.33
C LEU A 320 -17.97 -34.57 18.42
N VAL A 321 -17.41 -33.39 18.71
CA VAL A 321 -15.96 -33.21 18.82
C VAL A 321 -15.40 -33.83 20.11
N ALA A 322 -16.19 -33.91 21.18
CA ALA A 322 -15.78 -34.51 22.45
C ALA A 322 -15.96 -36.04 22.50
N GLU A 323 -16.64 -36.65 21.53
CA GLU A 323 -16.95 -38.08 21.54
C GLU A 323 -15.75 -38.92 21.09
N ALA A 324 -15.16 -39.67 22.01
CA ALA A 324 -13.98 -40.49 21.76
C ALA A 324 -14.22 -41.57 20.69
N ALA A 325 -15.45 -42.08 20.55
CA ALA A 325 -15.78 -43.03 19.49
C ALA A 325 -15.68 -42.44 18.07
N LEU A 326 -15.71 -41.11 17.94
CA LEU A 326 -15.70 -40.37 16.67
C LEU A 326 -14.34 -39.72 16.36
N GLU A 327 -13.33 -39.89 17.20
CA GLU A 327 -12.01 -39.23 17.05
C GLU A 327 -11.32 -39.54 15.72
N SER A 328 -11.58 -40.71 15.13
CA SER A 328 -11.01 -41.14 13.84
C SER A 328 -11.92 -40.89 12.61
N VAL A 329 -13.06 -40.23 12.81
CA VAL A 329 -14.09 -40.01 11.78
C VAL A 329 -13.93 -38.64 11.15
N GLU A 330 -13.98 -38.57 9.81
CA GLU A 330 -14.02 -37.29 9.11
C GLU A 330 -15.39 -36.63 9.28
N LEU A 331 -15.45 -35.50 9.99
CA LEU A 331 -16.67 -34.71 10.17
C LEU A 331 -16.84 -33.70 9.03
N VAL A 332 -17.95 -33.81 8.30
CA VAL A 332 -18.28 -32.91 7.19
C VAL A 332 -19.58 -32.17 7.47
N PHE A 333 -19.51 -30.87 7.71
CA PHE A 333 -20.71 -30.05 7.94
C PHE A 333 -21.23 -29.46 6.63
N VAL A 334 -22.50 -29.72 6.32
CA VAL A 334 -23.12 -29.27 5.07
C VAL A 334 -24.04 -28.09 5.35
N THR A 335 -23.70 -26.93 4.78
CA THR A 335 -24.48 -25.69 4.85
C THR A 335 -25.04 -25.32 3.48
N ARG A 336 -26.05 -24.43 3.44
CA ARG A 336 -26.63 -23.92 2.20
C ARG A 336 -26.69 -22.40 2.21
N GLY A 337 -26.04 -21.75 1.25
CA GLY A 337 -26.09 -20.29 1.12
C GLY A 337 -25.24 -19.51 2.14
N ALA A 338 -24.29 -20.15 2.82
CA ALA A 338 -23.45 -19.55 3.86
C ALA A 338 -22.51 -18.42 3.39
N VAL A 339 -22.23 -18.30 2.09
CA VAL A 339 -21.27 -17.32 1.55
C VAL A 339 -21.96 -16.06 1.02
N ALA A 340 -23.16 -16.19 0.43
CA ALA A 340 -23.82 -15.08 -0.27
C ALA A 340 -25.36 -15.17 -0.26
N GLY A 341 -25.95 -15.83 0.74
CA GLY A 341 -27.39 -16.09 0.78
C GLY A 341 -28.02 -15.83 2.15
N ASP A 342 -27.72 -16.67 3.13
CA ASP A 342 -28.44 -16.72 4.41
C ASP A 342 -27.50 -16.36 5.59
N PRO A 343 -27.84 -15.35 6.40
CA PRO A 343 -26.98 -14.88 7.48
C PRO A 343 -26.83 -15.89 8.62
N VAL A 344 -27.82 -16.75 8.83
CA VAL A 344 -27.74 -17.82 9.85
C VAL A 344 -26.74 -18.87 9.39
N GLN A 345 -26.82 -19.29 8.13
CA GLN A 345 -25.88 -20.24 7.52
C GLN A 345 -24.46 -19.67 7.49
N ALA A 346 -24.30 -18.35 7.27
CA ALA A 346 -23.01 -17.67 7.34
C ALA A 346 -22.43 -17.70 8.76
N ALA A 347 -23.25 -17.46 9.78
CA ALA A 347 -22.82 -17.50 11.16
C ALA A 347 -22.47 -18.92 11.63
N LEU A 348 -23.26 -19.93 11.25
CA LEU A 348 -22.95 -21.34 11.48
C LEU A 348 -21.62 -21.73 10.82
N TRP A 349 -21.37 -21.25 9.60
CA TRP A 349 -20.10 -21.46 8.91
C TRP A 349 -18.91 -20.80 9.64
N GLY A 350 -19.12 -19.62 10.22
CA GLY A 350 -18.15 -18.97 11.10
C GLY A 350 -17.84 -19.79 12.36
N LEU A 351 -18.88 -20.28 13.05
CA LEU A 351 -18.74 -21.14 14.24
C LEU A 351 -17.94 -22.42 13.94
N LEU A 352 -18.23 -23.09 12.82
CA LEU A 352 -17.53 -24.30 12.41
C LEU A 352 -16.07 -24.04 12.02
N ARG A 353 -15.76 -22.88 11.44
CA ARG A 353 -14.37 -22.47 11.17
C ARG A 353 -13.57 -22.31 12.46
N THR A 354 -14.18 -21.79 13.51
CA THR A 354 -13.55 -21.72 14.84
C THR A 354 -13.30 -23.12 15.39
N ALA A 355 -14.32 -24.00 15.37
CA ALA A 355 -14.17 -25.38 15.83
C ALA A 355 -13.05 -26.13 15.10
N ARG A 356 -12.95 -26.02 13.76
CA ARG A 356 -11.86 -26.63 12.96
C ARG A 356 -10.47 -26.06 13.28
N THR A 357 -10.40 -24.82 13.77
CA THR A 357 -9.10 -24.22 14.16
C THR A 357 -8.61 -24.80 15.48
N GLU A 358 -9.54 -25.12 16.39
CA GLU A 358 -9.24 -25.73 17.69
C GLU A 358 -9.06 -27.25 17.61
N TYR A 359 -9.78 -27.92 16.69
CA TYR A 359 -9.77 -29.37 16.47
C TYR A 359 -9.59 -29.66 14.95
N PRO A 360 -8.34 -29.61 14.45
CA PRO A 360 -8.04 -29.68 13.01
C PRO A 360 -8.22 -31.06 12.38
#